data_AF-A0A2U8WEM5-F1
#
_entry.id   AF-A0A2U8WEM5-F1
#
_cell.length_a   1.000
_cell.length_b   1.000
_cell.length_c   1.000
_cell.angle_alpha   90.00
_cell.angle_beta   90.00
_cell.angle_gamma   90.00
#
_symmetry.space_group_name_H-M   'P 1'
#
loop_
_entity.id
_entity.type
_entity.pdbx_description
1 polymer ?
#
loop_
_entity_poly.entity_id
_entity_poly.type
_entity_poly.pdbx_seq_one_letter_code
_entity_poly.pdbx_strand_id
1 'polypeptide(L)'
;MRFPPSFALAAILCLFHGVAAADPELPQAETPGLSILEAQWHRCVRQAYADQPAAQSKAASQRNALDACKEHEDAYVTAVLVAQVAEEEARWRREQRPATTRAGAWVATVTAYVFEPVTSWLGAWTR
;
A
#
# COMPACT_ATOMS: atom_id res chain seq x y z
N MET A 1 -32.18 27.22 -36.80
CA MET A 1 -30.71 27.06 -36.79
C MET A 1 -30.37 26.08 -35.67
N ARG A 2 -29.86 24.90 -36.01
CA ARG A 2 -29.56 23.80 -35.07
C ARG A 2 -28.05 23.76 -34.84
N PHE A 3 -27.63 23.85 -33.59
CA PHE A 3 -26.21 23.77 -33.19
C PHE A 3 -25.69 22.33 -33.34
N PRO A 4 -24.50 22.11 -33.93
CA PRO A 4 -23.92 20.77 -34.03
C PRO A 4 -23.35 20.29 -32.67
N PRO A 5 -23.47 18.99 -32.35
CA PRO A 5 -23.13 18.40 -31.04
C PRO A 5 -21.61 18.18 -30.83
N SER A 6 -20.75 18.81 -31.63
CA SER A 6 -19.30 18.55 -31.63
C SER A 6 -18.52 19.32 -30.55
N PHE A 7 -19.15 20.24 -29.83
CA PHE A 7 -18.45 21.08 -28.83
C PHE A 7 -18.45 20.52 -27.40
N ALA A 8 -19.18 19.44 -27.11
CA ALA A 8 -19.30 18.92 -25.75
C ALA A 8 -18.15 17.98 -25.32
N LEU A 9 -17.43 17.35 -26.26
CA LEU A 9 -16.46 16.30 -25.94
C LEU A 9 -15.03 16.80 -25.66
N ALA A 10 -14.72 18.05 -26.01
CA ALA A 10 -13.38 18.61 -25.77
C ALA A 10 -13.15 19.02 -24.30
N ALA A 11 -14.22 19.23 -23.52
CA ALA A 11 -14.10 19.70 -22.13
C ALA A 11 -13.75 18.59 -21.12
N ILE A 12 -13.91 17.30 -21.48
CA ILE A 12 -13.76 16.19 -20.52
C ILE A 12 -12.30 15.67 -20.45
N LEU A 13 -11.48 15.90 -21.49
CA LEU A 13 -10.14 15.33 -21.60
C LEU A 13 -9.02 16.12 -20.90
N CYS A 14 -9.30 17.33 -20.42
CA CYS A 14 -8.29 18.18 -19.76
C CYS A 14 -8.18 17.96 -18.23
N LEU A 15 -9.04 17.15 -17.61
CA LEU A 15 -9.06 17.00 -16.15
C LEU A 15 -8.12 15.93 -15.58
N PHE A 16 -7.46 15.12 -16.41
CA PHE A 16 -6.69 13.97 -15.92
C PHE A 16 -5.20 13.97 -16.28
N HIS A 17 -4.70 15.01 -16.97
CA HIS A 17 -3.29 15.07 -17.35
C HIS A 17 -2.47 15.93 -16.39
N GLY A 18 -1.76 15.23 -15.50
CA GLY A 18 -0.40 15.60 -15.14
C GLY A 18 -0.24 16.44 -13.89
N VAL A 19 -0.14 15.78 -12.75
CA VAL A 19 0.80 16.21 -11.71
C VAL A 19 1.96 15.23 -11.73
N ALA A 20 3.02 15.63 -12.43
CA ALA A 20 4.35 15.09 -12.21
C ALA A 20 5.02 15.98 -11.17
N ALA A 21 5.32 15.44 -9.97
CA ALA A 21 6.38 15.96 -9.13
C ALA A 21 6.73 14.97 -8.01
N ALA A 22 8.03 14.71 -7.94
CA ALA A 22 8.82 14.11 -6.86
C ALA A 22 8.45 12.68 -6.47
N ASP A 23 9.38 11.74 -6.75
CA ASP A 23 9.56 10.59 -5.87
C ASP A 23 9.96 11.17 -4.50
N PRO A 24 9.12 11.10 -3.45
CA PRO A 24 9.67 11.21 -2.13
C PRO A 24 10.55 9.97 -1.98
N GLU A 25 11.84 10.19 -1.73
CA GLU A 25 12.67 9.20 -1.08
C GLU A 25 11.86 8.69 0.11
N LEU A 26 11.27 7.50 -0.04
CA LEU A 26 10.38 6.95 0.95
C LEU A 26 11.21 6.91 2.22
N PRO A 27 10.81 7.63 3.29
CA PRO A 27 11.48 7.49 4.56
C PRO A 27 11.52 6.00 4.81
N GLN A 28 12.72 5.45 5.02
CA GLN A 28 12.79 4.14 5.65
C GLN A 28 11.92 4.30 6.88
N ALA A 29 10.82 3.56 6.91
CA ALA A 29 9.93 3.57 8.04
C ALA A 29 10.69 2.89 9.18
N GLU A 30 11.65 3.60 9.77
CA GLU A 30 11.79 3.52 11.21
C GLU A 30 10.40 3.88 11.70
N THR A 31 9.60 2.87 12.00
CA THR A 31 8.29 3.03 12.63
C THR A 31 8.65 3.40 14.05
N PRO A 32 8.79 4.69 14.42
CA PRO A 32 9.43 5.07 15.67
C PRO A 32 8.57 4.61 16.85
N GLY A 33 7.28 4.33 16.60
CA GLY A 33 6.36 3.71 17.54
C GLY A 33 6.61 2.22 17.78
N LEU A 34 7.16 1.46 16.83
CA LEU A 34 7.32 0.01 16.97
C LEU A 34 8.44 -0.33 17.95
N SER A 35 9.57 0.39 17.89
CA SER A 35 10.66 0.26 18.87
C SER A 35 10.24 0.69 20.28
N ILE A 36 9.37 1.70 20.38
CA ILE A 36 8.78 2.14 21.67
C ILE A 36 7.87 1.05 22.24
N LEU A 37 6.99 0.47 21.42
CA LEU A 37 6.08 -0.61 21.84
C LEU A 37 6.86 -1.86 22.26
N GLU A 38 7.90 -2.23 21.51
CA GLU A 38 8.79 -3.33 21.87
C GLU A 38 9.49 -3.08 23.21
N ALA A 39 10.04 -1.88 23.40
CA ALA A 39 10.70 -1.50 24.65
C ALA A 39 9.72 -1.50 25.84
N GLN A 40 8.46 -1.11 25.61
CA GLN A 40 7.41 -1.13 26.63
C GLN A 40 7.04 -2.56 27.02
N TRP A 41 6.80 -3.43 26.05
CA TRP A 41 6.52 -4.85 26.30
C TRP A 41 7.67 -5.53 27.06
N HIS A 42 8.90 -5.37 26.58
CA HIS A 42 10.07 -5.93 27.25
C HIS A 42 10.28 -5.39 28.67
N ARG A 43 9.98 -4.10 28.90
CA ARG A 43 10.04 -3.51 30.25
C ARG A 43 9.01 -4.14 31.17
N CYS A 44 7.77 -4.29 30.71
CA CYS A 44 6.72 -4.96 31.48
C CYS A 44 7.15 -6.39 31.84
N VAL A 45 7.57 -7.20 30.87
CA VAL A 45 7.92 -8.61 31.12
C VAL A 45 9.07 -8.72 32.12
N ARG A 46 10.10 -7.86 32.01
CA ARG A 46 11.21 -7.86 32.97
C ARG A 46 10.76 -7.48 34.39
N GLN A 47 9.90 -6.48 34.52
CA GLN A 47 9.37 -6.05 35.82
C GLN A 47 8.44 -7.13 36.41
N ALA A 48 7.46 -7.60 35.64
CA ALA A 48 6.52 -8.62 36.06
C ALA A 48 7.20 -9.95 36.43
N TYR A 49 8.32 -10.29 35.78
CA TYR A 49 9.13 -11.45 36.16
C TYR A 49 9.96 -11.21 37.43
N ALA A 50 10.50 -10.00 37.61
CA ALA A 50 11.27 -9.64 38.80
C ALA A 50 10.41 -9.64 40.08
N ASP A 51 9.11 -9.34 39.94
CA ASP A 51 8.14 -9.34 41.04
C ASP A 51 7.61 -10.74 41.41
N GLN A 52 8.06 -11.81 40.72
CA GLN A 52 7.57 -13.17 40.99
C GLN A 52 8.12 -13.74 42.30
N PRO A 53 7.34 -14.55 43.04
CA PRO A 53 7.80 -15.17 44.27
C PRO A 53 8.98 -16.12 44.05
N ALA A 54 10.01 -16.03 44.91
CA ALA A 54 11.22 -16.86 44.81
C ALA A 54 10.96 -18.38 44.95
N ALA A 55 9.86 -18.76 45.62
CA ALA A 55 9.46 -20.16 45.77
C ALA A 55 8.75 -20.74 44.53
N GLN A 56 8.41 -19.90 43.55
CA GLN A 56 7.73 -20.32 42.34
C GLN A 56 8.72 -20.92 41.32
N SER A 57 8.27 -21.91 40.56
CA SER A 57 9.08 -22.46 39.49
C SER A 57 9.29 -21.43 38.37
N LYS A 58 10.47 -21.45 37.75
CA LYS A 58 10.80 -20.56 36.61
C LYS A 58 9.73 -20.56 35.51
N ALA A 59 9.22 -21.75 35.16
CA ALA A 59 8.20 -21.88 34.12
C ALA A 59 6.88 -21.20 34.51
N ALA A 60 6.45 -21.32 35.78
CA ALA A 60 5.27 -20.63 36.25
C ALA A 60 5.48 -19.10 36.28
N SER A 61 6.65 -18.64 36.73
CA SER A 61 7.00 -17.22 36.76
C SER A 61 7.05 -16.59 35.36
N GLN A 62 7.56 -17.32 34.37
CA GLN A 62 7.55 -16.87 32.97
C GLN A 62 6.12 -16.74 32.43
N ARG A 63 5.27 -17.74 32.66
CA ARG A 63 3.87 -17.70 32.22
C ARG A 63 3.11 -16.54 32.86
N ASN A 64 3.26 -16.35 34.17
CA ASN A 64 2.60 -15.25 34.88
C ASN A 64 3.07 -13.88 34.39
N ALA A 65 4.37 -13.71 34.12
CA ALA A 65 4.91 -12.46 33.60
C ALA A 65 4.41 -12.15 32.18
N LEU A 66 4.30 -13.17 31.32
CA LEU A 66 3.73 -13.00 29.98
C LEU A 66 2.23 -12.68 30.03
N ASP A 67 1.48 -13.39 30.88
CA ASP A 67 0.03 -13.17 31.05
C ASP A 67 -0.27 -11.75 31.57
N ALA A 68 0.51 -11.28 32.55
CA ALA A 68 0.39 -9.92 33.08
C ALA A 68 0.72 -8.83 32.05
N CYS A 69 1.54 -9.13 31.04
CA CYS A 69 1.99 -8.18 30.04
C CYS A 69 1.30 -8.36 28.67
N LYS A 70 0.21 -9.13 28.61
CA LYS A 70 -0.50 -9.47 27.38
C LYS A 70 -0.97 -8.25 26.58
N GLU A 71 -1.45 -7.20 27.26
CA GLU A 71 -1.90 -5.97 26.58
C GLU A 71 -0.78 -5.29 25.79
N HIS A 72 0.44 -5.25 26.34
CA HIS A 72 1.61 -4.69 25.66
C HIS A 72 2.10 -5.58 24.51
N GLU A 73 2.00 -6.91 24.66
CA GLU A 73 2.28 -7.86 23.59
C GLU A 73 1.29 -7.68 22.43
N ASP A 74 -0.01 -7.66 22.71
CA ASP A 74 -1.06 -7.53 21.71
C ASP A 74 -0.93 -6.20 20.95
N ALA A 75 -0.59 -5.10 21.63
CA ALA A 75 -0.32 -3.80 21.01
C ALA A 75 0.90 -3.83 20.07
N TYR A 76 2.01 -4.44 20.50
CA TYR A 76 3.21 -4.61 19.68
C TYR A 76 2.94 -5.50 18.46
N VAL A 77 2.31 -6.66 18.65
CA VAL A 77 1.98 -7.61 17.57
C VAL A 77 1.03 -6.97 16.56
N THR A 78 0.01 -6.27 17.02
CA THR A 78 -0.91 -5.53 16.14
C THR A 78 -0.15 -4.51 15.29
N ALA A 79 0.75 -3.73 15.89
CA ALA A 79 1.57 -2.77 15.17
C ALA A 79 2.49 -3.43 14.13
N VAL A 80 3.11 -4.57 14.47
CA VAL A 80 3.94 -5.36 13.54
C VAL A 80 3.12 -5.84 12.35
N LEU A 81 1.92 -6.40 12.59
CA LEU A 81 1.06 -6.88 11.51
C LEU A 81 0.59 -5.74 10.60
N VAL A 82 0.21 -4.59 11.17
CA VAL A 82 -0.15 -3.40 10.39
C VAL A 82 1.03 -2.93 9.53
N ALA A 83 2.25 -2.92 10.08
CA ALA A 83 3.45 -2.55 9.33
C ALA A 83 3.71 -3.52 8.17
N GLN A 84 3.60 -4.83 8.41
CA GLN A 84 3.79 -5.85 7.37
C GLN A 84 2.77 -5.73 6.24
N VAL A 85 1.49 -5.52 6.58
CA VAL A 85 0.44 -5.30 5.57
C VAL A 85 0.75 -4.05 4.74
N ALA A 86 1.16 -2.95 5.38
CA ALA A 86 1.53 -1.73 4.67
C ALA A 86 2.74 -1.92 3.73
N GLU A 87 3.75 -2.70 4.14
CA GLU A 87 4.90 -3.04 3.30
C GLU A 87 4.51 -3.93 2.11
N GLU A 88 3.66 -4.93 2.33
CA GLU A 88 3.14 -5.81 1.29
C GLU A 88 2.29 -5.05 0.28
N GLU A 89 1.40 -4.16 0.75
CA GLU A 89 0.66 -3.26 -0.12
C GLU A 89 1.58 -2.35 -0.92
N ALA A 90 2.61 -1.78 -0.28
CA ALA A 90 3.58 -0.93 -0.96
C ALA A 90 4.36 -1.71 -2.03
N ARG A 91 4.72 -2.96 -1.75
CA ARG A 91 5.35 -3.89 -2.71
C ARG A 91 4.42 -4.17 -3.88
N TRP A 92 3.18 -4.55 -3.60
CA TRP A 92 2.17 -4.81 -4.62
C TRP A 92 1.95 -3.60 -5.52
N ARG A 93 1.82 -2.39 -4.94
CA ARG A 93 1.70 -1.15 -5.73
C ARG A 93 2.93 -0.88 -6.60
N ARG A 94 4.13 -1.14 -6.10
CA ARG A 94 5.37 -1.02 -6.89
C ARG A 94 5.43 -2.00 -8.04
N GLU A 95 4.92 -3.22 -7.86
CA GLU A 95 4.89 -4.27 -8.88
C GLU A 95 3.78 -4.06 -9.93
N GLN A 96 2.61 -3.55 -9.52
CA GLN A 96 1.50 -3.26 -10.45
C GLN A 96 1.76 -2.06 -11.35
N ARG A 97 2.49 -1.06 -10.87
CA ARG A 97 2.78 0.17 -11.64
C ARG A 97 3.45 -0.12 -13.00
N PRO A 98 4.53 -0.91 -13.11
CA PRO A 98 5.12 -1.24 -14.41
C PRO A 98 4.24 -2.16 -15.26
N ALA A 99 3.40 -3.01 -14.66
CA ALA A 99 2.47 -3.87 -15.40
C ALA A 99 1.36 -3.06 -16.07
N THR A 100 0.77 -2.10 -15.36
CA THR A 100 -0.27 -1.20 -15.89
C THR A 100 0.28 -0.26 -16.96
N THR A 101 1.48 0.30 -16.78
CA THR A 101 2.16 1.10 -17.83
C THR A 101 2.40 0.27 -19.09
N ARG A 102 2.88 -0.96 -18.95
CA ARG A 102 3.12 -1.87 -20.08
C ARG A 102 1.82 -2.23 -20.80
N ALA A 103 0.74 -2.52 -20.07
CA ALA A 103 -0.57 -2.81 -20.65
C ALA A 103 -1.09 -1.61 -21.45
N GLY A 104 -0.98 -0.39 -20.91
CA GLY A 104 -1.36 0.83 -21.63
C GLY A 104 -0.57 1.05 -22.91
N ALA A 105 0.74 0.79 -22.90
CA ALA A 105 1.59 0.88 -24.09
C ALA A 105 1.21 -0.14 -25.19
N TRP A 106 0.86 -1.37 -24.80
CA TRP A 106 0.40 -2.39 -25.75
C TRP A 106 -0.95 -2.01 -26.36
N VAL A 107 -1.90 -1.52 -25.55
CA VAL A 107 -3.20 -1.03 -26.05
C VAL A 107 -2.99 0.11 -27.04
N ALA A 108 -2.17 1.12 -26.71
CA ALA A 108 -1.87 2.21 -27.62
C ALA A 108 -1.26 1.73 -28.95
N THR A 109 -0.38 0.73 -28.89
CA THR A 109 0.22 0.11 -30.08
C THR A 109 -0.85 -0.61 -30.92
N VAL A 110 -1.69 -1.45 -30.31
CA VAL A 110 -2.76 -2.16 -31.03
C VAL A 110 -3.75 -1.18 -31.66
N THR A 111 -4.12 -0.11 -30.94
CA THR A 111 -5.01 0.92 -31.49
C THR A 111 -4.40 1.58 -32.73
N ALA A 112 -3.14 2.02 -32.64
CA ALA A 112 -2.47 2.74 -33.73
C ALA A 112 -2.20 1.86 -34.97
N TYR A 113 -1.81 0.59 -34.77
CA TYR A 113 -1.40 -0.28 -35.87
C TYR A 113 -2.51 -1.16 -36.42
N VAL A 114 -3.58 -1.44 -35.66
CA VAL A 114 -4.64 -2.36 -36.09
C VAL A 114 -5.97 -1.64 -36.25
N PHE A 115 -6.42 -0.90 -35.23
CA PHE A 115 -7.76 -0.32 -35.25
C PHE A 115 -7.86 0.96 -36.08
N GLU A 116 -6.87 1.85 -36.00
CA GLU A 116 -6.89 3.12 -36.73
C GLU A 116 -6.85 2.96 -38.26
N PRO A 117 -6.05 2.04 -38.83
CA PRO A 117 -6.11 1.75 -40.27
C PRO A 117 -7.44 1.15 -40.72
N VAL A 118 -8.01 0.22 -39.94
CA VAL A 118 -9.27 -0.46 -40.28
C VAL A 118 -10.45 0.51 -40.23
N THR A 119 -10.51 1.35 -39.21
CA THR A 119 -11.56 2.36 -39.05
C THR A 119 -11.45 3.47 -40.11
N SER A 120 -10.24 3.86 -40.48
CA SER A 120 -9.98 4.77 -41.61
C SER A 120 -10.52 4.22 -42.94
N TRP A 121 -10.26 2.95 -43.25
CA TRP A 121 -10.78 2.31 -44.46
C TRP A 121 -12.33 2.22 -44.46
N LEU A 122 -12.93 1.79 -43.36
CA LEU A 122 -14.40 1.73 -43.23
C LEU A 122 -15.07 3.11 -43.33
N GLY A 123 -14.44 4.14 -42.77
CA GLY A 123 -14.91 5.53 -42.87
C GLY A 123 -14.83 6.10 -44.29
N ALA A 124 -13.86 5.66 -45.09
CA ALA A 124 -13.74 6.04 -46.50
C ALA A 124 -14.84 5.42 -47.37
N TRP A 125 -15.36 4.25 -47.01
CA TRP A 125 -16.43 3.54 -47.74
C TRP A 125 -17.85 4.04 -47.43
N THR A 126 -18.03 4.79 -46.34
CA THR A 126 -19.34 5.27 -45.88
C THR A 126 -19.59 6.74 -46.21
N ARG A 127 -18.67 7.39 -46.94
CA ARG A 127 -18.84 8.74 -47.52
C ARG A 127 -19.29 8.70 -48.96
#